data_AF-A0A1B7Y060-F1
#
_entry.id   AF-A0A1B7Y060-F1
#
_cell.length_a   1.000
_cell.length_b   1.000
_cell.length_c   1.000
_cell.angle_alpha   90.00
_cell.angle_beta   90.00
_cell.angle_gamma   90.00
#
_symmetry.space_group_name_H-M   'P 1'
#
loop_
_entity.id
_entity.type
_entity.pdbx_description
1 polymer ?
#
loop_
_entity_poly.entity_id
_entity_poly.type
_entity_poly.pdbx_seq_one_letter_code
_entity_poly.pdbx_strand_id
1 'polypeptide(L)'
;MSSKYKGKDSGVALTFNGQWVSWLHTTVAYSAFISAFIVGVSLHYHKIVQNEWYGYPEEWFPSVSATIGDRYPERSFYMFFIAITSGPRFALVGLWYLLTRRPGQTLPKFTFAMGILRTVMCGGFTYVTSTDDHDWHDIFMISYIVASLPWTIGCVLLSPPNPQAIKYRKWIASSFFGTLVPLIYFFIQHKVHRVAGAYTIYAFFEWALILFDVAFDAVTALDFSTFEVVIKDVRGASKGYVQWLPK
;
A
#
# COMPACT_ATOMS: atom_id res chain seq x y z
N MET A 1 37.22 3.91 40.15
CA MET A 1 35.80 3.70 40.50
C MET A 1 34.95 3.97 39.27
N SER A 2 33.92 3.14 39.09
CA SER A 2 33.12 2.93 37.89
C SER A 2 32.53 4.18 37.21
N SER A 3 32.52 4.09 35.89
CA SER A 3 31.70 4.80 34.91
C SER A 3 30.30 5.19 35.40
N LYS A 4 29.95 6.46 35.19
CA LYS A 4 28.57 6.89 34.94
C LYS A 4 28.55 7.84 33.74
N TYR A 5 28.80 7.30 32.55
CA TYR A 5 28.26 7.88 31.32
C TYR A 5 26.74 7.72 31.35
N LYS A 6 26.05 8.59 32.10
CA LYS A 6 24.61 8.78 31.99
C LYS A 6 24.38 9.60 30.72
N GLY A 7 24.33 8.91 29.59
CA GLY A 7 24.08 9.51 28.28
C GLY A 7 22.77 10.29 28.31
N LYS A 8 22.86 11.57 27.95
CA LYS A 8 21.78 12.54 27.79
C LYS A 8 20.56 11.98 27.00
N ASP A 9 19.49 11.64 27.71
CA ASP A 9 18.10 11.66 27.19
C ASP A 9 17.57 13.11 27.02
N SER A 10 18.47 14.08 26.80
CA SER A 10 18.10 15.48 26.71
C SER A 10 17.51 15.77 25.33
N GLY A 11 16.18 15.71 25.23
CA GLY A 11 15.42 16.22 24.09
C GLY A 11 14.73 15.16 23.23
N VAL A 12 14.74 13.88 23.59
CA VAL A 12 13.89 12.89 22.90
C VAL A 12 12.43 13.14 23.25
N ALA A 13 11.60 13.42 22.24
CA ALA A 13 10.18 13.70 22.39
C ALA A 13 9.30 12.47 22.17
N LEU A 14 9.69 11.59 21.25
CA LEU A 14 9.00 10.33 20.96
C LEU A 14 9.99 9.31 20.38
N THR A 15 9.84 8.07 20.80
CA THR A 15 10.59 6.94 20.23
C THR A 15 9.61 5.81 19.94
N PHE A 16 9.70 5.23 18.74
CA PHE A 16 8.90 4.06 18.37
C PHE A 16 9.64 3.17 17.37
N ASN A 17 9.30 1.87 17.37
CA ASN A 17 9.89 0.90 16.45
C ASN A 17 9.39 1.12 15.01
N GLY A 18 10.27 1.01 14.02
CA GLY A 18 9.95 1.22 12.61
C GLY A 18 8.85 0.29 12.07
N GLN A 19 8.66 -0.89 12.67
CA GLN A 19 7.61 -1.84 12.29
C GLN A 19 6.19 -1.23 12.33
N TRP A 20 5.96 -0.25 13.20
CA TRP A 20 4.66 0.41 13.32
C TRP A 20 4.27 1.18 12.06
N VAL A 21 5.24 1.66 11.28
CA VAL A 21 4.96 2.29 9.98
C VAL A 21 4.36 1.27 9.00
N SER A 22 4.93 0.07 8.95
CA SER A 22 4.44 -1.01 8.09
C SER A 22 3.06 -1.50 8.55
N TRP A 23 2.87 -1.69 9.86
CA TRP A 23 1.56 -2.09 10.39
C TRP A 23 0.48 -1.03 10.19
N LEU A 24 0.81 0.25 10.35
CA LEU A 24 -0.12 1.35 10.11
C LEU A 24 -0.51 1.42 8.64
N HIS A 25 0.46 1.33 7.71
CA HIS A 25 0.18 1.23 6.27
C HIS A 25 -0.74 0.05 5.96
N THR A 26 -0.38 -1.15 6.42
CA THR A 26 -1.11 -2.40 6.13
C THR A 26 -2.55 -2.35 6.67
N THR A 27 -2.71 -1.94 7.93
CA THR A 27 -4.01 -1.95 8.61
C THR A 27 -4.95 -0.92 7.98
N VAL A 28 -4.46 0.29 7.72
CA VAL A 28 -5.28 1.35 7.13
C VAL A 28 -5.60 1.04 5.66
N ALA A 29 -4.64 0.49 4.91
CA ALA A 29 -4.87 0.06 3.52
C ALA A 29 -5.97 -1.01 3.43
N TYR A 30 -5.89 -2.07 4.24
CA TYR A 30 -6.95 -3.08 4.27
C TYR A 30 -8.28 -2.53 4.76
N SER A 31 -8.27 -1.62 5.74
CA SER A 31 -9.48 -0.95 6.20
C SER A 31 -10.17 -0.17 5.07
N ALA A 32 -9.40 0.45 4.17
CA ALA A 32 -9.95 1.15 3.00
C ALA A 32 -10.78 0.20 2.12
N PHE A 33 -10.19 -0.92 1.72
CA PHE A 33 -10.83 -1.89 0.83
C PHE A 33 -11.98 -2.64 1.51
N ILE A 34 -11.80 -3.08 2.75
CA ILE A 34 -12.83 -3.82 3.50
C ILE A 34 -14.03 -2.92 3.82
N SER A 35 -13.80 -1.68 4.25
CA SER A 35 -14.91 -0.76 4.54
C SER A 35 -15.69 -0.41 3.29
N ALA A 36 -15.02 -0.13 2.16
CA ALA A 36 -15.68 0.12 0.89
C ALA A 36 -16.49 -1.10 0.42
N PHE A 37 -15.95 -2.31 0.56
CA PHE A 37 -16.66 -3.55 0.24
C PHE A 37 -17.92 -3.73 1.10
N ILE A 38 -17.81 -3.60 2.42
CA ILE A 38 -18.96 -3.76 3.33
C ILE A 38 -20.04 -2.73 3.01
N VAL A 39 -19.67 -1.46 2.85
CA VAL A 39 -20.60 -0.38 2.56
C VAL A 39 -21.24 -0.55 1.17
N GLY A 40 -20.44 -0.87 0.15
CA GLY A 40 -20.91 -1.08 -1.22
C GLY A 40 -21.87 -2.26 -1.33
N VAL A 41 -21.55 -3.41 -0.73
CA VAL A 41 -22.45 -4.57 -0.70
C VAL A 41 -23.71 -4.27 0.11
N SER A 42 -23.63 -3.48 1.18
CA SER A 42 -24.80 -3.16 2.01
C SER A 42 -25.78 -2.21 1.32
N LEU A 43 -25.28 -1.26 0.52
CA LEU A 43 -26.09 -0.17 -0.03
C LEU A 43 -26.37 -0.31 -1.53
N HIS A 44 -25.40 -0.81 -2.29
CA HIS A 44 -25.40 -0.76 -3.75
C HIS A 44 -25.10 -2.09 -4.43
N TYR A 45 -25.28 -3.24 -3.74
CA TYR A 45 -24.93 -4.57 -4.25
C TYR A 45 -25.26 -4.79 -5.73
N HIS A 46 -26.54 -4.70 -6.12
CA HIS A 46 -26.96 -4.95 -7.50
C HIS A 46 -26.33 -4.01 -8.52
N LYS A 47 -25.88 -2.82 -8.10
CA LYS A 47 -25.22 -1.85 -8.97
C LYS A 47 -23.73 -2.13 -9.11
N ILE A 48 -23.05 -2.55 -8.04
CA ILE A 48 -21.60 -2.79 -8.05
C ILE A 48 -21.23 -4.17 -8.63
N VAL A 49 -22.18 -5.10 -8.70
CA VAL A 49 -21.99 -6.39 -9.41
C VAL A 49 -22.36 -6.32 -10.89
N GLN A 50 -23.02 -5.24 -11.34
CA GLN A 50 -23.42 -5.08 -12.72
C GLN A 50 -22.22 -4.67 -13.59
N ASN A 51 -22.06 -5.33 -14.73
CA ASN A 51 -21.09 -4.96 -15.76
C ASN A 51 -21.79 -4.43 -17.03
N GLU A 52 -21.04 -4.20 -18.12
CA GLU A 52 -21.56 -3.66 -19.38
C GLU A 52 -22.61 -4.54 -20.07
N TRP A 53 -22.61 -5.85 -19.80
CA TRP A 53 -23.38 -6.85 -20.54
C TRP A 53 -24.40 -7.60 -19.65
N TYR A 54 -24.05 -7.85 -18.39
CA TYR A 54 -24.77 -8.70 -17.45
C TYR A 54 -24.85 -8.04 -16.08
N GLY A 55 -25.83 -8.48 -15.29
CA GLY A 55 -25.96 -8.12 -13.88
C GLY A 55 -26.28 -9.36 -13.05
N TYR A 56 -26.82 -9.16 -11.86
CA TYR A 56 -27.32 -10.27 -11.06
C TYR A 56 -28.49 -10.96 -11.78
N PRO A 57 -28.55 -12.31 -11.84
CA PRO A 57 -27.77 -13.28 -11.07
C PRO A 57 -26.49 -13.81 -11.71
N GLU A 58 -26.23 -13.53 -13.00
CA GLU A 58 -25.04 -14.03 -13.71
C GLU A 58 -23.75 -13.48 -13.10
N GLU A 59 -23.78 -12.19 -12.72
CA GLU A 59 -22.70 -11.51 -12.02
C GLU A 59 -23.13 -11.19 -10.58
N TRP A 60 -22.36 -11.69 -9.62
CA TRP A 60 -22.76 -11.69 -8.22
C TRP A 60 -21.61 -11.30 -7.27
N PHE A 61 -20.39 -11.15 -7.76
CA PHE A 61 -19.28 -10.63 -6.97
C PHE A 61 -18.75 -9.33 -7.58
N PRO A 62 -18.65 -8.23 -6.81
CA PRO A 62 -18.29 -6.94 -7.36
C PRO A 62 -16.78 -6.85 -7.62
N SER A 63 -16.40 -6.20 -8.73
CA SER A 63 -15.00 -5.84 -9.01
C SER A 63 -14.46 -4.88 -7.96
N VAL A 64 -13.13 -4.80 -7.86
CA VAL A 64 -12.47 -3.80 -7.00
C VAL A 64 -12.85 -2.41 -7.47
N SER A 65 -12.73 -2.14 -8.77
CA SER A 65 -12.98 -0.84 -9.39
C SER A 65 -14.41 -0.34 -9.15
N ALA A 66 -15.43 -1.19 -9.33
CA ALA A 66 -16.82 -0.82 -9.05
C ALA A 66 -17.07 -0.56 -7.56
N THR A 67 -16.43 -1.34 -6.68
CA THR A 67 -16.60 -1.23 -5.23
C THR A 67 -16.02 0.08 -4.68
N ILE A 68 -14.91 0.58 -5.24
CA ILE A 68 -14.20 1.74 -4.69
C ILE A 68 -14.42 3.03 -5.47
N GLY A 69 -14.88 2.96 -6.72
CA GLY A 69 -14.94 4.10 -7.64
C GLY A 69 -16.33 4.64 -7.95
N ASP A 70 -17.36 3.77 -7.98
CA ASP A 70 -18.61 4.12 -8.68
C ASP A 70 -19.57 4.99 -7.87
N ARG A 71 -19.61 4.83 -6.56
CA ARG A 71 -20.77 5.29 -5.76
C ARG A 71 -20.38 5.88 -4.42
N TYR A 72 -21.14 6.89 -4.01
CA TYR A 72 -21.19 7.37 -2.63
C TYR A 72 -22.13 6.48 -1.81
N PRO A 73 -21.80 6.13 -0.55
CA PRO A 73 -20.65 6.59 0.24
C PRO A 73 -19.40 5.70 0.22
N GLU A 74 -19.43 4.50 -0.36
CA GLU A 74 -18.31 3.54 -0.35
C GLU A 74 -17.01 4.13 -0.95
N ARG A 75 -17.12 4.90 -2.03
CA ARG A 75 -16.01 5.67 -2.61
C ARG A 75 -15.37 6.62 -1.60
N SER A 76 -16.19 7.33 -0.81
CA SER A 76 -15.69 8.29 0.18
C SER A 76 -14.98 7.60 1.35
N PHE A 77 -15.49 6.45 1.80
CA PHE A 77 -14.80 5.61 2.79
C PHE A 77 -13.44 5.15 2.29
N TYR A 78 -13.40 4.62 1.06
CA TYR A 78 -12.16 4.19 0.42
C TYR A 78 -11.13 5.34 0.36
N MET A 79 -11.51 6.47 -0.26
CA MET A 79 -10.63 7.62 -0.44
C MET A 79 -10.11 8.19 0.88
N PHE A 80 -10.96 8.25 1.92
CA PHE A 80 -10.56 8.71 3.24
C PHE A 80 -9.45 7.84 3.85
N PHE A 81 -9.62 6.52 3.85
CA PHE A 81 -8.60 5.62 4.39
C PHE A 81 -7.34 5.58 3.52
N ILE A 82 -7.45 5.71 2.20
CA ILE A 82 -6.27 5.83 1.32
C ILE A 82 -5.52 7.15 1.57
N ALA A 83 -6.22 8.25 1.83
CA ALA A 83 -5.59 9.51 2.22
C ALA A 83 -4.76 9.33 3.50
N ILE A 84 -5.30 8.63 4.51
CA ILE A 84 -4.55 8.31 5.74
C ILE A 84 -3.37 7.38 5.43
N THR A 85 -3.56 6.38 4.56
CA THR A 85 -2.52 5.42 4.16
C THR A 85 -1.34 6.09 3.45
N SER A 86 -1.54 7.24 2.81
CA SER A 86 -0.48 7.95 2.06
C SER A 86 0.76 8.25 2.92
N GLY A 87 0.58 8.79 4.12
CA GLY A 87 1.68 9.12 5.04
C GLY A 87 2.53 7.91 5.41
N PRO A 88 1.94 6.85 6.00
CA PRO A 88 2.61 5.58 6.26
C PRO A 88 3.27 4.96 5.02
N ARG A 89 2.66 5.09 3.84
CA ARG A 89 3.22 4.55 2.59
C ARG A 89 4.51 5.26 2.17
N PHE A 90 4.51 6.59 2.18
CA PHE A 90 5.74 7.36 1.91
C PHE A 90 6.81 7.11 2.97
N ALA A 91 6.41 7.01 4.24
CA ALA A 91 7.32 6.66 5.32
C ALA A 91 7.92 5.25 5.13
N LEU A 92 7.12 4.26 4.73
CA LEU A 92 7.59 2.90 4.42
C LEU A 92 8.64 2.92 3.30
N VAL A 93 8.37 3.63 2.20
CA VAL A 93 9.32 3.75 1.08
C VAL A 93 10.61 4.44 1.53
N GLY A 94 10.51 5.50 2.35
CA GLY A 94 11.65 6.21 2.92
C GLY A 94 12.48 5.34 3.87
N LEU A 95 11.84 4.61 4.79
CA LEU A 95 12.51 3.68 5.71
C LEU A 95 13.19 2.54 4.94
N TRP A 96 12.56 2.02 3.89
CA TRP A 96 13.18 1.01 3.03
C TRP A 96 14.45 1.53 2.36
N TYR A 97 14.45 2.78 1.88
CA TYR A 97 15.65 3.40 1.35
C TYR A 97 16.74 3.57 2.42
N LEU A 98 16.39 4.04 3.61
CA LEU A 98 17.34 4.21 4.71
C LEU A 98 17.96 2.88 5.16
N LEU A 99 17.20 1.78 5.12
CA LEU A 99 17.66 0.44 5.41
C LEU A 99 18.67 -0.08 4.37
N THR A 100 18.38 0.18 3.10
CA THR A 100 19.09 -0.46 1.99
C THR A 100 20.20 0.41 1.41
N ARG A 101 20.24 1.71 1.72
CA ARG A 101 21.27 2.63 1.22
C ARG A 101 22.67 2.14 1.62
N ARG A 102 23.56 2.07 0.64
CA ARG A 102 24.98 1.77 0.84
C ARG A 102 25.82 2.74 0.00
N PRO A 103 27.00 3.17 0.48
CA PRO A 103 27.90 4.01 -0.32
C PRO A 103 28.19 3.37 -1.69
N GLY A 104 28.13 4.17 -2.75
CA GLY A 104 28.42 3.71 -4.12
C GLY A 104 27.34 2.88 -4.81
N GLN A 105 26.22 2.55 -4.16
CA GLN A 105 25.15 1.75 -4.77
C GLN A 105 24.02 2.61 -5.35
N THR A 106 23.60 2.31 -6.58
CA THR A 106 22.51 2.97 -7.29
C THR A 106 21.16 2.26 -7.12
N LEU A 107 21.17 0.94 -6.92
CA LEU A 107 19.95 0.12 -6.80
C LEU A 107 19.00 0.59 -5.68
N PRO A 108 19.46 0.95 -4.47
CA PRO A 108 18.58 1.51 -3.44
C PRO A 108 17.91 2.82 -3.85
N LYS A 109 18.63 3.70 -4.56
CA LYS A 109 18.09 4.98 -5.05
C LYS A 109 17.04 4.76 -6.14
N PHE A 110 17.32 3.84 -7.07
CA PHE A 110 16.37 3.46 -8.12
C PHE A 110 15.11 2.83 -7.51
N THR A 111 15.28 1.89 -6.59
CA THR A 111 14.15 1.24 -5.88
C THR A 111 13.32 2.27 -5.12
N PHE A 112 13.96 3.23 -4.44
CA PHE A 112 13.27 4.34 -3.79
C PHE A 112 12.46 5.19 -4.77
N ALA A 113 13.04 5.59 -5.90
CA ALA A 113 12.34 6.35 -6.93
C ALA A 113 11.12 5.60 -7.47
N MET A 114 11.25 4.29 -7.71
CA MET A 114 10.12 3.44 -8.13
C MET A 114 9.06 3.29 -7.04
N GLY A 115 9.46 3.23 -5.76
CA GLY A 115 8.54 3.26 -4.62
C GLY A 115 7.74 4.55 -4.53
N ILE A 116 8.37 5.70 -4.76
CA ILE A 116 7.69 7.00 -4.83
C ILE A 116 6.76 7.04 -6.03
N LEU A 117 7.25 6.64 -7.22
CA LEU A 117 6.46 6.62 -8.44
C LEU A 117 5.20 5.76 -8.27
N ARG A 118 5.32 4.50 -7.80
CA ARG A 118 4.13 3.65 -7.56
C ARG A 118 3.19 4.27 -6.53
N THR A 119 3.70 4.96 -5.51
CA THR A 119 2.83 5.62 -4.52
C THR A 119 2.03 6.76 -5.14
N VAL A 120 2.65 7.57 -6.01
CA VAL A 120 1.94 8.63 -6.74
C VAL A 120 0.95 8.06 -7.75
N MET A 121 1.33 7.04 -8.52
CA MET A 121 0.44 6.38 -9.48
C MET A 121 -0.78 5.74 -8.78
N CYS A 122 -0.57 5.18 -7.58
CA CYS A 122 -1.66 4.67 -6.75
C CYS A 122 -2.66 5.77 -6.37
N GLY A 123 -2.17 6.93 -5.92
CA GLY A 123 -3.03 8.11 -5.72
C GLY A 123 -3.77 8.52 -7.00
N GLY A 124 -3.09 8.48 -8.15
CA GLY A 124 -3.67 8.77 -9.46
C GLY A 124 -4.94 7.99 -9.75
N PHE A 125 -4.89 6.65 -9.78
CA PHE A 125 -6.08 5.83 -10.08
C PHE A 125 -7.08 5.77 -8.91
N THR A 126 -6.64 6.07 -7.68
CA THR A 126 -7.55 6.17 -6.52
C THR A 126 -8.48 7.37 -6.67
N TYR A 127 -7.94 8.55 -7.02
CA TYR A 127 -8.70 9.81 -7.05
C TYR A 127 -9.30 10.12 -8.43
N VAL A 128 -8.67 9.68 -9.51
CA VAL A 128 -9.27 9.64 -10.85
C VAL A 128 -9.91 8.27 -11.01
N THR A 129 -11.19 8.16 -10.62
CA THR A 129 -11.90 6.88 -10.64
C THR A 129 -12.27 6.48 -12.07
N SER A 130 -12.47 5.18 -12.31
CA SER A 130 -12.88 4.65 -13.62
C SER A 130 -14.20 5.26 -14.11
N THR A 131 -15.05 5.71 -13.19
CA THR A 131 -16.33 6.36 -13.48
C THR A 131 -16.15 7.82 -13.90
N ASP A 132 -15.11 8.51 -13.42
CA ASP A 132 -14.87 9.92 -13.74
C ASP A 132 -14.12 10.07 -15.07
N ASP A 133 -13.04 9.31 -15.25
CA ASP A 133 -12.22 9.29 -16.47
C ASP A 133 -11.48 7.95 -16.60
N HIS A 134 -12.04 7.06 -17.43
CA HIS A 134 -11.56 5.70 -17.60
C HIS A 134 -10.14 5.64 -18.20
N ASP A 135 -9.81 6.54 -19.13
CA ASP A 135 -8.52 6.51 -19.83
C ASP A 135 -7.39 6.90 -18.89
N TRP A 136 -7.56 7.98 -18.12
CA TRP A 136 -6.57 8.39 -17.13
C TRP A 136 -6.46 7.41 -15.98
N HIS A 137 -7.58 6.84 -15.53
CA HIS A 137 -7.60 5.79 -14.51
C HIS A 137 -6.71 4.60 -14.91
N ASP A 138 -6.90 4.08 -16.13
CA ASP A 138 -6.13 2.95 -16.65
C ASP A 138 -4.65 3.29 -16.82
N ILE A 139 -4.32 4.49 -17.32
CA ILE A 139 -2.92 4.94 -17.42
C ILE A 139 -2.25 4.91 -16.04
N PHE A 140 -2.91 5.43 -15.00
CA PHE A 140 -2.36 5.41 -13.64
C PHE A 140 -2.25 3.98 -13.08
N MET A 141 -3.25 3.12 -13.30
CA MET A 141 -3.24 1.73 -12.84
C MET A 141 -2.14 0.91 -13.54
N ILE A 142 -2.00 1.00 -14.86
CA ILE A 142 -0.94 0.29 -15.60
C ILE A 142 0.43 0.81 -15.18
N SER A 143 0.58 2.14 -15.06
CA SER A 143 1.82 2.76 -14.58
C SER A 143 2.18 2.29 -13.17
N TYR A 144 1.17 2.10 -12.31
CA TYR A 144 1.34 1.53 -10.97
C TYR A 144 1.90 0.10 -11.02
N ILE A 145 1.30 -0.78 -11.84
CA ILE A 145 1.75 -2.17 -11.99
C ILE A 145 3.18 -2.21 -12.55
N VAL A 146 3.46 -1.43 -13.59
CA VAL A 146 4.79 -1.33 -14.20
C VAL A 146 5.83 -0.82 -13.22
N ALA A 147 5.52 0.20 -12.41
CA ALA A 147 6.41 0.70 -11.36
C ALA A 147 6.55 -0.26 -10.16
N SER A 148 5.55 -1.11 -9.93
CA SER A 148 5.56 -2.11 -8.85
C SER A 148 6.51 -3.28 -9.13
N LEU A 149 6.77 -3.58 -10.40
CA LEU A 149 7.76 -4.60 -10.79
C LEU A 149 9.20 -4.28 -10.34
N PRO A 150 9.81 -3.14 -10.71
CA PRO A 150 11.14 -2.79 -10.25
C PRO A 150 11.18 -2.51 -8.74
N TRP A 151 10.11 -2.01 -8.13
CA TRP A 151 9.99 -1.93 -6.67
C TRP A 151 10.11 -3.32 -6.02
N THR A 152 9.35 -4.28 -6.50
CA THR A 152 9.32 -5.65 -5.97
C THR A 152 10.66 -6.35 -6.13
N ILE A 153 11.24 -6.29 -7.33
CA ILE A 153 12.57 -6.86 -7.61
C ILE A 153 13.62 -6.18 -6.73
N GLY A 154 13.61 -4.85 -6.63
CA GLY A 154 14.51 -4.09 -5.77
C GLY A 154 14.39 -4.49 -4.30
N CYS A 155 13.18 -4.66 -3.79
CA CYS A 155 12.95 -5.10 -2.41
C CYS A 155 13.47 -6.52 -2.16
N VAL A 156 13.30 -7.45 -3.10
CA VAL A 156 13.83 -8.82 -2.98
C VAL A 156 15.37 -8.83 -3.02
N LEU A 157 15.98 -8.09 -3.94
CA LEU A 157 17.44 -8.05 -4.10
C LEU A 157 18.15 -7.32 -2.97
N LEU A 158 17.54 -6.26 -2.43
CA LEU A 158 18.11 -5.46 -1.34
C LEU A 158 17.71 -5.96 0.04
N SER A 159 16.91 -7.03 0.13
CA SER A 159 16.45 -7.57 1.41
C SER A 159 17.64 -7.87 2.33
N PRO A 160 17.58 -7.46 3.61
CA PRO A 160 18.51 -7.89 4.63
C PRO A 160 18.55 -9.44 4.72
N PRO A 161 19.58 -10.03 5.37
CA PRO A 161 19.68 -11.47 5.55
C PRO A 161 18.65 -11.99 6.57
N ASN A 162 17.37 -11.88 6.22
CA ASN A 162 16.21 -12.39 6.95
C ASN A 162 15.52 -13.44 6.06
N PRO A 163 15.79 -14.75 6.28
CA PRO A 163 15.24 -15.82 5.46
C PRO A 163 13.71 -15.84 5.41
N GLN A 164 13.05 -15.47 6.51
CA GLN A 164 11.59 -15.44 6.59
C GLN A 164 11.00 -14.33 5.73
N ALA A 165 11.54 -13.11 5.81
CA ALA A 165 11.09 -11.98 4.99
C ALA A 165 11.33 -12.24 3.50
N ILE A 166 12.50 -12.78 3.13
CA ILE A 166 12.82 -13.14 1.74
C ILE A 166 11.85 -14.21 1.22
N LYS A 167 11.55 -15.23 2.03
CA LYS A 167 10.59 -16.29 1.67
C LYS A 167 9.22 -15.69 1.38
N TYR A 168 8.66 -14.89 2.30
CA TYR A 168 7.34 -14.29 2.09
C TYR A 168 7.31 -13.35 0.90
N ARG A 169 8.33 -12.49 0.71
CA ARG A 169 8.40 -11.62 -0.47
C ARG A 169 8.36 -12.41 -1.78
N LYS A 170 9.15 -13.48 -1.89
CA LYS A 170 9.17 -14.31 -3.10
C LYS A 170 7.82 -14.96 -3.34
N TRP A 171 7.22 -15.58 -2.33
CA TRP A 171 5.90 -16.21 -2.45
C TRP A 171 4.82 -15.18 -2.84
N ILE A 172 4.73 -14.07 -2.14
CA ILE A 172 3.72 -13.04 -2.39
C ILE A 172 3.94 -12.37 -3.77
N ALA A 173 5.18 -12.06 -4.14
CA ALA A 173 5.47 -11.50 -5.46
C ALA A 173 5.12 -12.49 -6.57
N SER A 174 5.50 -13.77 -6.43
CA SER A 174 5.12 -14.81 -7.39
C SER A 174 3.61 -14.98 -7.48
N SER A 175 2.88 -14.89 -6.36
CA SER A 175 1.42 -14.90 -6.35
C SER A 175 0.83 -13.68 -7.06
N PHE A 176 1.31 -12.46 -6.76
CA PHE A 176 0.84 -11.24 -7.40
C PHE A 176 1.00 -11.30 -8.93
N PHE A 177 2.23 -11.53 -9.42
CA PHE A 177 2.47 -11.59 -10.87
C PHE A 177 1.87 -12.84 -11.52
N GLY A 178 1.78 -13.95 -10.80
CA GLY A 178 1.11 -15.16 -11.27
C GLY A 178 -0.39 -14.96 -11.47
N THR A 179 -1.05 -14.21 -10.57
CA THR A 179 -2.47 -13.88 -10.64
C THR A 179 -2.82 -12.96 -11.82
N LEU A 180 -1.86 -12.19 -12.36
CA LEU A 180 -2.10 -11.38 -13.56
C LEU A 180 -2.50 -12.22 -14.77
N VAL A 181 -1.99 -13.44 -14.91
CA VAL A 181 -2.28 -14.32 -16.04
C VAL A 181 -3.76 -14.71 -16.12
N PRO A 182 -4.36 -15.35 -15.09
CA PRO A 182 -5.79 -15.64 -15.12
C PRO A 182 -6.64 -14.37 -15.11
N LEU A 183 -6.18 -13.29 -14.47
CA LEU A 183 -6.88 -12.00 -14.50
C LEU A 183 -7.06 -11.49 -15.94
N ILE A 184 -5.99 -11.44 -16.73
CA ILE A 184 -6.04 -11.01 -18.13
C ILE A 184 -6.93 -11.96 -18.95
N TYR A 185 -6.82 -13.27 -18.72
CA TYR A 185 -7.66 -14.25 -19.41
C TYR A 185 -9.16 -13.98 -19.18
N PHE A 186 -9.59 -13.84 -17.92
CA PHE A 186 -11.00 -13.59 -17.59
C PHE A 186 -11.46 -12.18 -17.97
N PHE A 187 -10.56 -11.20 -17.99
CA PHE A 187 -10.84 -9.88 -18.57
C PHE A 187 -11.21 -9.98 -20.05
N ILE A 188 -10.46 -10.76 -20.84
CA ILE A 188 -10.77 -11.00 -22.27
C ILE A 188 -12.08 -11.78 -22.42
N GLN A 189 -12.33 -12.79 -21.59
CA GLN A 189 -13.60 -13.53 -21.60
C GLN A 189 -14.80 -12.63 -21.33
N HIS A 190 -14.67 -11.68 -20.39
CA HIS A 190 -15.70 -10.69 -20.09
C HIS A 190 -15.87 -9.65 -21.21
N LYS A 191 -14.79 -8.99 -21.64
CA LYS A 191 -14.87 -7.85 -22.58
C LYS A 191 -15.09 -8.26 -24.03
N VAL A 192 -14.36 -9.27 -24.50
CA VAL A 192 -14.36 -9.66 -25.92
C VAL A 192 -15.36 -10.77 -26.18
N HIS A 193 -15.30 -11.86 -25.39
CA HIS A 193 -16.15 -13.02 -25.60
C HIS A 193 -17.53 -12.92 -24.92
N ARG A 194 -17.72 -11.93 -24.03
CA ARG A 194 -18.99 -11.64 -23.33
C ARG A 194 -19.57 -12.88 -22.66
N VAL A 195 -18.72 -13.67 -22.01
CA VAL A 195 -19.13 -14.87 -21.28
C VAL A 195 -19.77 -14.45 -19.95
N ALA A 196 -20.99 -14.92 -19.68
CA ALA A 196 -21.69 -14.68 -18.42
C ALA A 196 -20.92 -15.28 -17.23
N GLY A 197 -20.77 -14.52 -16.14
CA GLY A 197 -20.05 -14.93 -14.92
C GLY A 197 -18.53 -14.78 -15.01
N ALA A 198 -17.98 -14.45 -16.19
CA ALA A 198 -16.54 -14.24 -16.35
C ALA A 198 -16.06 -13.00 -15.58
N TYR A 199 -16.91 -11.99 -15.41
CA TYR A 199 -16.57 -10.78 -14.67
C TYR A 199 -16.46 -11.04 -13.16
N THR A 200 -17.33 -11.88 -12.60
CA THR A 200 -17.23 -12.35 -11.20
C THR A 200 -15.91 -13.08 -10.95
N ILE A 201 -15.49 -13.96 -11.88
CA ILE A 201 -14.19 -14.66 -11.74
C ILE A 201 -13.03 -13.67 -11.86
N TYR A 202 -13.10 -12.74 -12.80
CA TYR A 202 -12.14 -11.64 -12.95
C TYR A 202 -12.03 -10.82 -11.65
N ALA A 203 -13.16 -10.46 -11.04
CA ALA A 203 -13.21 -9.70 -9.79
C ALA A 203 -12.45 -10.40 -8.66
N PHE A 204 -12.58 -11.73 -8.50
CA PHE A 204 -11.81 -12.46 -7.48
C PHE A 204 -10.29 -12.28 -7.66
N PHE A 205 -9.81 -12.25 -8.91
CA PHE A 205 -8.39 -12.02 -9.16
C PHE A 205 -7.97 -10.57 -8.92
N GLU A 206 -8.83 -9.58 -9.20
CA GLU A 206 -8.55 -8.18 -8.82
C GLU A 206 -8.39 -8.05 -7.30
N TRP A 207 -9.34 -8.59 -6.53
CA TRP A 207 -9.28 -8.57 -5.07
C TRP A 207 -8.03 -9.29 -4.56
N ALA A 208 -7.66 -10.42 -5.15
CA ALA A 208 -6.43 -11.13 -4.81
C ALA A 208 -5.17 -10.29 -5.08
N LEU A 209 -5.10 -9.53 -6.19
CA LEU A 209 -3.98 -8.63 -6.46
C LEU A 209 -3.85 -7.55 -5.37
N ILE A 210 -4.96 -6.97 -4.92
CA ILE A 210 -4.94 -6.00 -3.82
C ILE A 210 -4.39 -6.63 -2.54
N LEU A 211 -4.85 -7.83 -2.19
CA LEU A 211 -4.35 -8.55 -1.02
C LEU A 211 -2.86 -8.81 -1.11
N PHE A 212 -2.37 -9.28 -2.26
CA PHE A 212 -0.94 -9.55 -2.43
C PHE A 212 -0.09 -8.26 -2.46
N ASP A 213 -0.58 -7.18 -3.05
CA ASP A 213 0.13 -5.89 -3.08
C ASP A 213 0.34 -5.32 -1.67
N VAL A 214 -0.73 -5.26 -0.88
CA VAL A 214 -0.66 -4.77 0.51
C VAL A 214 0.16 -5.73 1.37
N ALA A 215 -0.03 -7.05 1.21
CA ALA A 215 0.75 -8.05 1.94
C ALA A 215 2.25 -7.97 1.62
N PHE A 216 2.63 -7.67 0.38
CA PHE A 216 4.04 -7.54 0.00
C PHE A 216 4.72 -6.41 0.79
N ASP A 217 4.07 -5.25 0.87
CA ASP A 217 4.56 -4.12 1.64
C ASP A 217 4.54 -4.43 3.16
N ALA A 218 3.56 -5.20 3.66
CA ALA A 218 3.49 -5.63 5.05
C ALA A 218 4.71 -6.46 5.51
N VAL A 219 5.38 -7.19 4.60
CA VAL A 219 6.60 -7.95 4.94
C VAL A 219 7.72 -7.04 5.46
N THR A 220 7.72 -5.74 5.09
CA THR A 220 8.69 -4.77 5.61
C THR A 220 8.63 -4.62 7.14
N ALA A 221 7.53 -4.98 7.81
CA ALA A 221 7.46 -5.01 9.27
C ALA A 221 8.55 -5.91 9.89
N LEU A 222 8.88 -7.03 9.24
CA LEU A 222 9.92 -7.95 9.70
C LEU A 222 11.32 -7.33 9.61
N ASP A 223 11.58 -6.51 8.59
CA ASP A 223 12.87 -5.83 8.45
C ASP A 223 12.95 -4.58 9.33
N PHE A 224 11.84 -3.83 9.42
CA PHE A 224 11.78 -2.61 10.20
C PHE A 224 11.76 -2.83 11.71
N SER A 225 11.57 -4.08 12.16
CA SER A 225 11.79 -4.47 13.55
C SER A 225 13.20 -4.10 14.06
N THR A 226 14.17 -3.99 13.15
CA THR A 226 15.56 -3.61 13.43
C THR A 226 15.78 -2.10 13.56
N PHE A 227 14.77 -1.26 13.27
CA PHE A 227 14.85 0.19 13.37
C PHE A 227 14.10 0.77 14.56
N GLU A 228 14.66 1.87 15.05
CA GLU A 228 14.00 2.77 15.98
C GLU A 228 13.96 4.17 15.37
N VAL A 229 12.76 4.76 15.35
CA VAL A 229 12.55 6.16 14.93
C VAL A 229 12.54 7.01 16.19
N VAL A 230 13.51 7.91 16.29
CA VAL A 230 13.68 8.82 17.43
C VAL A 230 13.39 10.25 16.97
N ILE A 231 12.33 10.84 17.52
CA ILE A 231 12.01 12.26 17.35
C ILE A 231 12.73 13.02 18.45
N LYS A 232 13.67 13.88 18.05
CA LYS A 232 14.47 14.70 18.98
C LYS A 232 14.17 16.19 18.79
N ASP A 233 13.74 16.83 19.86
CA ASP A 233 13.72 18.27 20.00
C ASP A 233 15.15 18.79 20.24
N VAL A 234 15.78 19.21 19.16
CA VAL A 234 17.16 19.70 19.16
C VAL A 234 17.29 21.08 19.83
N ARG A 235 16.21 21.87 19.86
CA ARG A 235 16.22 23.25 20.35
C ARG A 235 15.55 23.43 21.72
N GLY A 236 14.93 22.38 22.26
CA GLY A 236 14.32 22.38 23.59
C GLY A 236 12.98 23.10 23.68
N ALA A 237 12.30 23.34 22.54
CA ALA A 237 11.01 24.02 22.51
C ALA A 237 9.89 23.25 23.24
N SER A 238 9.90 21.92 23.17
CA SER A 238 8.91 21.03 23.79
C SER A 238 9.02 20.97 25.31
N LYS A 239 10.15 21.40 25.89
CA LYS A 239 10.38 21.34 27.33
C LYS A 239 9.71 22.45 28.13
N GLY A 240 9.14 23.47 27.47
CA GLY A 240 8.58 24.63 28.14
C GLY A 240 9.67 25.42 28.87
N TYR A 241 9.82 26.70 28.57
CA TYR A 241 10.70 27.55 29.35
C TYR A 241 10.09 27.69 30.76
N VAL A 242 10.67 27.08 31.80
CA VAL A 242 10.30 27.36 33.19
C VAL A 242 11.02 28.65 33.60
N GLN A 243 10.32 29.78 33.49
CA GLN A 243 10.86 31.13 33.70
C GLN A 243 11.36 31.41 35.14
N TRP A 244 11.28 30.45 36.07
CA TRP A 244 11.46 30.66 37.52
C TRP A 244 12.69 29.98 38.15
N LEU A 245 13.62 29.41 37.37
CA LEU A 245 14.86 28.86 37.95
C LEU A 245 16.04 29.82 37.71
N PRO A 246 16.73 30.28 38.78
CA PRO A 246 17.82 31.27 38.66
C PRO A 246 19.03 30.67 37.95
N LYS A 247 19.71 31.52 37.17
CA LYS A 247 20.92 31.23 36.39
C LYS A 247 22.10 30.84 37.25
#